data_AF-A0A2I9CVM8-F1
#
_entry.id   AF-A0A2I9CVM8-F1
#
_cell.length_a   1.000
_cell.length_b   1.000
_cell.length_c   1.000
_cell.angle_alpha   90.00
_cell.angle_beta   90.00
_cell.angle_gamma   90.00
#
_symmetry.space_group_name_H-M   'P 1'
#
loop_
_entity.id
_entity.type
_entity.pdbx_description
1 polymer ?
#
loop_
_entity_poly.entity_id
_entity_poly.type
_entity_poly.pdbx_seq_one_letter_code
_entity_poly.pdbx_strand_id
1 'polypeptide(L)'
;MPDEPYVSWAYSDASMQPYARHAVLAAVLPGKSVVQEAPVTSVAEAELLAAELAVLHAPAHLPLRLHVDSAFVIHALTGQHGQGAAFLGLGERILALAGARGIELELVKVTSAENRAHWPALSRYRSLEDRPRRVYDLQVKGPLVRVRGDGVEFRRVYEAPAGFYAVCDLAEQLPAGVIALVRGLMPLAWAYWHNPGTGGARVRKRAEQALKVLAEKNSDLQVWKGDRPRFQSVTG
;
A
#
# COMPACT_ATOMS: atom_id res chain seq x y z
N MET A 1 -8.25 28.60 -33.66
CA MET A 1 -7.81 28.28 -32.28
C MET A 1 -6.31 28.10 -32.36
N PRO A 2 -5.49 28.92 -31.68
CA PRO A 2 -4.05 28.81 -31.81
C PRO A 2 -3.55 27.57 -31.07
N ASP A 3 -2.53 26.96 -31.66
CA ASP A 3 -1.85 25.72 -31.28
C ASP A 3 -1.32 25.73 -29.83
N GLU A 4 -1.93 24.95 -28.93
CA GLU A 4 -1.26 24.59 -27.67
C GLU A 4 -0.30 23.42 -27.96
N PRO A 5 1.01 23.58 -27.76
CA PRO A 5 2.00 22.57 -28.15
C PRO A 5 1.88 21.35 -27.23
N TYR A 6 1.38 20.23 -27.76
CA TYR A 6 1.64 18.85 -27.33
C TYR A 6 1.82 18.60 -25.81
N VAL A 7 0.99 19.19 -24.95
CA VAL A 7 1.03 18.89 -23.51
C VAL A 7 0.44 17.50 -23.30
N SER A 8 1.29 16.54 -22.93
CA SER A 8 0.83 15.25 -22.46
C SER A 8 0.11 15.46 -21.13
N TRP A 9 -0.99 14.75 -20.89
CA TRP A 9 -1.68 14.80 -19.61
C TRP A 9 -1.71 13.42 -18.97
N ALA A 10 -1.69 13.40 -17.64
CA ALA A 10 -2.00 12.21 -16.87
C ALA A 10 -2.82 12.59 -15.64
N TYR A 11 -3.64 11.64 -15.18
CA TYR A 11 -4.23 11.64 -13.85
C TYR A 11 -3.60 10.51 -13.06
N SER A 12 -3.32 10.71 -11.78
CA SER A 12 -2.90 9.65 -10.87
C SER A 12 -3.76 9.61 -9.63
N ASP A 13 -4.05 8.41 -9.13
CA ASP A 13 -4.73 8.18 -7.86
C ASP A 13 -4.31 6.84 -7.26
N ALA A 14 -4.48 6.69 -5.96
CA ALA A 14 -4.30 5.41 -5.27
C ALA A 14 -5.53 5.04 -4.43
N SER A 15 -5.82 3.75 -4.37
CA SER A 15 -6.85 3.19 -3.49
C SER A 15 -6.24 2.18 -2.53
N MET A 16 -6.49 2.38 -1.24
CA MET A 16 -5.90 1.60 -0.15
C MET A 16 -6.91 1.45 0.99
N GLN A 17 -6.97 0.27 1.60
CA GLN A 17 -7.74 0.08 2.83
C GLN A 17 -6.99 0.68 4.02
N PRO A 18 -7.67 1.26 5.02
CA PRO A 18 -7.04 1.54 6.30
C PRO A 18 -6.38 0.25 6.81
N TYR A 19 -5.08 0.31 7.13
CA TYR A 19 -4.26 -0.82 7.63
C TYR A 19 -3.84 -1.88 6.60
N ALA A 20 -4.25 -1.79 5.33
CA ALA A 20 -3.70 -2.63 4.28
C ALA A 20 -2.20 -2.30 4.06
N ARG A 21 -1.45 -3.27 3.53
CA ARG A 21 -0.07 -3.06 3.07
C ARG A 21 0.08 -3.01 1.58
N HIS A 22 -1.06 -3.02 0.90
CA HIS A 22 -1.14 -2.98 -0.54
C HIS A 22 -2.07 -1.84 -0.91
N ALA A 23 -1.65 -1.10 -1.93
CA ALA A 23 -2.49 -0.15 -2.61
C ALA A 23 -2.61 -0.55 -4.07
N VAL A 24 -3.73 -0.16 -4.66
CA VAL A 24 -3.90 -0.13 -6.09
C VAL A 24 -3.57 1.27 -6.56
N LEU A 25 -2.54 1.36 -7.39
CA LEU A 25 -2.08 2.58 -8.03
C LEU A 25 -2.73 2.65 -9.41
N ALA A 26 -3.21 3.82 -9.80
CA ALA A 26 -3.71 4.04 -11.15
C ALA A 26 -3.09 5.29 -11.78
N ALA A 27 -2.83 5.19 -13.09
CA ALA A 27 -2.46 6.30 -13.94
C ALA A 27 -3.32 6.27 -15.22
N VAL A 28 -4.00 7.37 -15.53
CA VAL A 28 -4.81 7.51 -16.74
C VAL A 28 -4.17 8.52 -17.67
N LEU A 29 -3.85 8.09 -18.89
CA LEU A 29 -3.17 8.85 -19.93
C LEU A 29 -4.03 8.86 -21.21
N PRO A 30 -3.71 9.68 -22.23
CA PRO A 30 -4.34 9.60 -23.54
C PRO A 30 -4.35 8.16 -24.08
N GLY A 31 -5.53 7.62 -24.31
CA GLY A 31 -5.73 6.30 -24.93
C GLY A 31 -5.38 5.08 -24.07
N LYS A 32 -4.99 5.24 -22.79
CA LYS A 32 -4.70 4.10 -21.91
C LYS A 32 -4.91 4.39 -20.42
N SER A 33 -5.23 3.33 -19.68
CA SER A 33 -5.21 3.30 -18.21
C SER A 33 -4.22 2.24 -17.77
N VAL A 34 -3.37 2.57 -16.81
CA VAL A 34 -2.43 1.65 -16.18
C VAL A 34 -2.83 1.50 -14.73
N VAL A 35 -2.97 0.25 -14.28
CA VAL A 35 -3.29 -0.07 -12.90
C VAL A 35 -2.27 -1.09 -12.40
N GLN A 36 -1.70 -0.82 -11.24
CA GLN A 36 -0.66 -1.66 -10.63
C GLN A 36 -0.92 -1.82 -9.13
N GLU A 37 -0.70 -3.02 -8.62
CA GLU A 37 -0.68 -3.28 -7.18
C GLU A 37 0.74 -3.05 -6.65
N ALA A 38 0.87 -2.34 -5.54
CA ALA A 38 2.15 -2.06 -4.92
C ALA A 38 2.08 -2.21 -3.40
N PRO A 39 3.13 -2.77 -2.78
CA PRO A 39 3.25 -2.73 -1.33
C PRO A 39 3.51 -1.29 -0.87
N VAL A 40 2.77 -0.85 0.15
CA VAL A 40 2.86 0.50 0.72
C VAL A 40 2.65 0.46 2.23
N THR A 41 3.13 1.50 2.90
CA THR A 41 3.01 1.69 4.35
C THR A 41 2.05 2.80 4.73
N SER A 42 1.67 3.67 3.78
CA SER A 42 0.73 4.77 4.01
C SER A 42 -0.01 5.18 2.74
N VAL A 43 -1.13 5.89 2.90
CA VAL A 43 -1.87 6.49 1.78
C VAL A 43 -0.99 7.50 1.04
N ALA A 44 -0.26 8.35 1.77
CA ALA A 44 0.62 9.35 1.14
C ALA A 44 1.71 8.72 0.27
N GLU A 45 2.29 7.59 0.71
CA GLU A 45 3.22 6.81 -0.11
C GLU A 45 2.53 6.25 -1.36
N ALA A 46 1.33 5.70 -1.21
CA ALA A 46 0.56 5.16 -2.33
C ALA A 46 0.27 6.24 -3.40
N GLU A 47 -0.16 7.43 -2.99
CA GLU A 47 -0.40 8.55 -3.90
C GLU A 47 0.86 8.95 -4.68
N LEU A 48 2.01 8.96 -4.01
CA LEU A 48 3.29 9.28 -4.64
C LEU A 48 3.75 8.18 -5.62
N LEU A 49 3.53 6.90 -5.28
CA LEU A 49 3.80 5.81 -6.21
C LEU A 49 2.86 5.83 -7.43
N ALA A 50 1.61 6.27 -7.25
CA ALA A 50 0.69 6.47 -8.38
C ALA A 50 1.16 7.62 -9.29
N ALA A 51 1.65 8.72 -8.71
CA ALA A 51 2.29 9.79 -9.47
C ALA A 51 3.53 9.30 -10.22
N GLU A 52 4.38 8.49 -9.57
CA GLU A 52 5.53 7.85 -10.22
C GLU A 52 5.11 6.97 -11.40
N LEU A 53 4.06 6.17 -11.24
CA LEU A 53 3.50 5.32 -12.29
C LEU A 53 3.06 6.16 -13.50
N ALA A 54 2.40 7.31 -13.27
CA ALA A 54 2.04 8.23 -14.34
C ALA A 54 3.27 8.77 -15.08
N VAL A 55 4.30 9.20 -14.33
CA VAL A 55 5.57 9.67 -14.91
C VAL A 55 6.29 8.56 -15.66
N LEU A 56 6.24 7.30 -15.21
CA LEU A 56 6.85 6.16 -15.89
C LEU A 56 6.21 5.85 -17.25
N HIS A 57 4.89 6.04 -17.35
CA HIS A 57 4.11 5.66 -18.54
C HIS A 57 3.80 6.81 -19.50
N ALA A 58 4.10 8.05 -19.13
CA ALA A 58 3.99 9.22 -20.00
C ALA A 58 4.94 9.11 -21.21
N PRO A 59 4.67 9.81 -22.32
CA PRO A 59 5.65 9.97 -23.39
C PRO A 59 6.93 10.66 -22.88
N ALA A 60 8.09 10.16 -23.28
CA ALA A 60 9.36 10.80 -22.97
C ALA A 60 9.55 12.08 -23.81
N HIS A 61 10.36 13.02 -23.33
CA HIS A 61 10.73 14.26 -24.02
C HIS A 61 9.58 15.23 -24.32
N LEU A 62 8.43 15.06 -23.66
CA LEU A 62 7.29 15.98 -23.75
C LEU A 62 6.93 16.50 -22.36
N PRO A 63 6.44 17.75 -22.25
CA PRO A 63 5.85 18.23 -21.01
C PRO A 63 4.67 17.35 -20.58
N LEU A 64 4.55 17.10 -19.28
CA LEU A 64 3.48 16.33 -18.68
C LEU A 64 2.72 17.17 -17.65
N ARG A 65 1.44 17.39 -17.92
CA ARG A 65 0.46 17.91 -16.97
C ARG A 65 -0.10 16.78 -16.12
N LEU A 66 0.42 16.63 -14.91
CA LEU A 66 0.02 15.62 -13.95
C LEU A 66 -1.07 16.18 -13.02
N HIS A 67 -2.27 15.63 -13.16
CA HIS A 67 -3.45 15.99 -12.37
C HIS A 67 -3.54 15.09 -11.14
N VAL A 68 -3.58 15.71 -9.96
CA VAL A 68 -3.61 15.02 -8.66
C VAL A 68 -4.61 15.71 -7.73
N ASP A 69 -5.30 14.96 -6.89
CA ASP A 69 -6.17 15.49 -5.84
C ASP A 69 -5.51 15.46 -4.45
N SER A 70 -4.46 14.65 -4.29
CA SER A 70 -3.67 14.57 -3.07
C SER A 70 -2.74 15.78 -2.87
N ALA A 71 -2.98 16.53 -1.80
CA ALA A 71 -2.09 17.62 -1.36
C ALA A 71 -0.68 17.12 -1.01
N PHE A 72 -0.54 15.87 -0.55
CA PHE A 72 0.77 15.30 -0.23
C PHE A 72 1.68 15.20 -1.45
N VAL A 73 1.12 14.82 -2.60
CA VAL A 73 1.87 14.73 -3.86
C VAL A 73 2.35 16.10 -4.29
N ILE A 74 1.47 17.12 -4.24
CA ILE A 74 1.83 18.49 -4.59
C ILE A 74 2.97 18.99 -3.71
N HIS A 75 2.89 18.82 -2.39
CA HIS A 75 3.92 19.27 -1.47
C HIS A 75 5.26 18.55 -1.69
N ALA A 76 5.23 17.23 -1.89
CA ALA A 76 6.45 16.45 -2.11
C ALA A 76 7.15 16.79 -3.43
N LEU A 77 6.40 17.11 -4.49
CA LEU A 77 6.97 17.40 -5.82
C LEU A 77 7.32 18.87 -6.05
N THR A 78 6.75 19.80 -5.27
CA THR A 78 7.07 21.24 -5.36
C THR A 78 8.08 21.71 -4.32
N GLY A 79 8.40 20.87 -3.33
CA GLY A 79 9.30 21.24 -2.24
C GLY A 79 8.72 22.29 -1.28
N GLN A 80 7.43 22.64 -1.39
CA GLN A 80 6.78 23.54 -0.44
C GLN A 80 6.71 22.88 0.94
N HIS A 81 7.57 23.36 1.86
CA HIS A 81 7.82 22.74 3.17
C HIS A 81 6.56 22.66 4.05
N GLY A 82 6.36 21.49 4.69
CA GLY A 82 5.20 21.14 5.52
C GLY A 82 5.12 19.63 5.81
N GLN A 83 3.91 19.08 5.89
CA GLN A 83 3.61 17.65 6.21
C GLN A 83 4.23 16.61 5.24
N GLY A 84 4.89 17.04 4.15
CA GLY A 84 5.54 16.19 3.16
C GLY A 84 7.00 15.82 3.44
N ALA A 85 7.61 16.32 4.53
CA ALA A 85 9.04 16.11 4.82
C ALA A 85 9.47 14.62 4.84
N ALA A 86 8.59 13.74 5.35
CA ALA A 86 8.85 12.30 5.41
C ALA A 86 8.90 11.62 4.03
N PHE A 87 8.38 12.28 2.99
CA PHE A 87 8.26 11.72 1.64
C PHE A 87 9.06 12.49 0.59
N LEU A 88 9.92 13.43 1.01
CA LEU A 88 10.79 14.19 0.09
C LEU A 88 11.64 13.26 -0.78
N GLY A 89 12.18 12.17 -0.22
CA GLY A 89 12.96 11.20 -1.00
C GLY A 89 12.15 10.50 -2.11
N LEU A 90 10.84 10.31 -1.93
CA LEU A 90 9.97 9.80 -2.99
C LEU A 90 9.70 10.88 -4.04
N GLY A 91 9.45 12.13 -3.61
CA GLY A 91 9.29 13.27 -4.51
C GLY A 91 10.53 13.49 -5.39
N GLU A 92 11.72 13.50 -4.79
CA GLU A 92 13.00 13.61 -5.48
C GLU A 92 13.21 12.48 -6.49
N ARG A 93 12.84 11.24 -6.13
CA ARG A 93 12.89 10.10 -7.06
C ARG A 93 12.00 10.31 -8.27
N ILE A 94 10.78 10.81 -8.08
CA ILE A 94 9.84 11.08 -9.18
C ILE A 94 10.36 12.20 -10.08
N LEU A 95 10.89 13.27 -9.50
CA LEU A 95 11.51 14.37 -10.25
C LEU A 95 12.74 13.89 -11.04
N ALA A 96 13.58 13.05 -10.42
CA ALA A 96 14.74 12.44 -11.09
C ALA A 96 14.30 11.51 -12.24
N LEU A 97 13.24 10.72 -12.05
CA LEU A 97 12.65 9.90 -13.10
C LEU A 97 12.15 10.77 -14.27
N ALA A 98 11.43 11.85 -13.98
CA ALA A 98 10.95 12.77 -15.02
C ALA A 98 12.14 13.39 -15.79
N GLY A 99 13.15 13.89 -15.09
CA GLY A 99 14.38 14.42 -15.70
C GLY A 99 15.11 13.40 -16.57
N ALA A 100 15.25 12.16 -16.10
CA ALA A 100 15.86 11.07 -16.87
C ALA A 100 15.07 10.73 -18.15
N ARG A 101 13.76 10.97 -18.17
CA ARG A 101 12.88 10.79 -19.33
C ARG A 101 12.71 12.06 -20.17
N GLY A 102 13.38 13.16 -19.80
CA GLY A 102 13.23 14.47 -20.45
C GLY A 102 11.82 15.07 -20.33
N ILE A 103 11.09 14.74 -19.26
CA ILE A 103 9.73 15.22 -19.01
C ILE A 103 9.80 16.45 -18.11
N GLU A 104 9.24 17.57 -18.58
CA GLU A 104 8.94 18.72 -17.75
C GLU A 104 7.59 18.51 -17.06
N LEU A 105 7.55 18.51 -15.73
CA LEU A 105 6.33 18.25 -14.96
C LEU A 105 5.60 19.56 -14.61
N GLU A 106 4.34 19.64 -15.05
CA GLU A 106 3.36 20.63 -14.58
C GLU A 106 2.37 19.91 -13.65
N LEU A 107 2.22 20.39 -12.42
CA LEU A 107 1.27 19.79 -11.47
C LEU A 107 -0.04 20.57 -11.47
N VAL A 108 -1.16 19.86 -11.58
CA VAL A 108 -2.50 20.45 -11.54
C VAL A 108 -3.29 19.82 -10.40
N LYS A 109 -3.70 20.63 -9.44
CA LYS A 109 -4.61 20.18 -8.39
C LYS A 109 -6.01 20.04 -8.95
N VAL A 110 -6.61 18.87 -8.79
CA VAL A 110 -8.02 18.61 -9.12
C VAL A 110 -8.78 18.15 -7.88
N THR A 111 -10.11 18.14 -7.92
CA THR A 111 -10.90 17.46 -6.90
C THR A 111 -10.93 15.96 -7.15
N SER A 112 -11.22 15.15 -6.13
CA SER A 112 -11.37 13.70 -6.30
C SER A 112 -12.47 13.32 -7.30
N ALA A 113 -13.52 14.15 -7.43
CA ALA A 113 -14.59 13.94 -8.40
C ALA A 113 -14.13 14.15 -9.86
N GLU A 114 -13.11 14.99 -10.07
CA GLU A 114 -12.53 15.29 -11.38
C GLU A 114 -11.33 14.39 -11.71
N ASN A 115 -10.79 13.69 -10.71
CA ASN A 115 -9.63 12.82 -10.88
C ASN A 115 -10.01 11.54 -11.64
N ARG A 116 -9.66 11.47 -12.92
CA ARG A 116 -10.00 10.33 -13.79
C ARG A 116 -9.34 9.01 -13.37
N ALA A 117 -8.27 9.06 -12.58
CA ALA A 117 -7.61 7.86 -12.06
C ALA A 117 -8.35 7.23 -10.87
N HIS A 118 -9.33 7.92 -10.30
CA HIS A 118 -10.07 7.46 -9.14
C HIS A 118 -10.82 6.15 -9.35
N TRP A 119 -11.67 6.10 -10.38
CA TRP A 119 -12.44 4.89 -10.66
C TRP A 119 -11.59 3.69 -11.05
N PRO A 120 -10.54 3.82 -11.88
CA PRO A 120 -9.60 2.73 -12.14
C PRO A 120 -8.94 2.16 -10.87
N ALA A 121 -8.45 3.03 -9.97
CA ALA A 121 -7.86 2.59 -8.71
C ALA A 121 -8.91 1.88 -7.83
N LEU A 122 -10.07 2.53 -7.63
CA LEU A 122 -11.13 2.04 -6.76
C LEU A 122 -11.77 0.74 -7.26
N SER A 123 -12.00 0.62 -8.57
CA SER A 123 -12.63 -0.56 -9.18
C SER A 123 -11.73 -1.80 -9.04
N ARG A 124 -10.44 -1.66 -9.37
CA ARG A 124 -9.49 -2.75 -9.17
C ARG A 124 -9.33 -3.06 -7.69
N TYR A 125 -9.29 -2.05 -6.82
CA TYR A 125 -9.26 -2.25 -5.38
C TYR A 125 -10.50 -3.02 -4.86
N ARG A 126 -11.71 -2.69 -5.31
CA ARG A 126 -12.94 -3.43 -4.95
C ARG A 126 -12.88 -4.89 -5.38
N SER A 127 -12.33 -5.18 -6.57
CA SER A 127 -12.13 -6.56 -7.01
C SER A 127 -11.15 -7.35 -6.11
N LEU A 128 -10.24 -6.65 -5.42
CA LEU A 128 -9.38 -7.25 -4.40
C LEU A 128 -10.09 -7.40 -3.05
N GLU A 129 -11.09 -6.56 -2.73
CA GLU A 129 -11.91 -6.70 -1.53
C GLU A 129 -12.88 -7.89 -1.58
N ASP A 130 -13.30 -8.28 -2.78
CA ASP A 130 -14.11 -9.47 -3.05
C ASP A 130 -13.35 -10.78 -2.78
N ARG A 131 -12.03 -10.71 -2.50
CA ARG A 131 -11.24 -11.87 -2.09
C ARG A 131 -11.82 -12.49 -0.81
N PRO A 132 -11.82 -13.83 -0.69
CA PRO A 132 -12.28 -14.50 0.51
C PRO A 132 -11.49 -14.02 1.74
N ARG A 133 -12.23 -13.50 2.73
CA ARG A 133 -11.68 -13.03 4.00
C ARG A 133 -11.71 -14.16 5.02
N ARG A 134 -10.57 -14.37 5.67
CA ARG A 134 -10.38 -15.39 6.71
C ARG A 134 -9.95 -14.74 8.00
N VAL A 135 -10.55 -15.12 9.13
CA VAL A 135 -10.26 -14.49 10.43
C VAL A 135 -9.45 -15.43 11.29
N TYR A 136 -8.33 -14.92 11.80
CA TYR A 136 -7.44 -15.66 12.69
C TYR A 136 -7.27 -14.91 14.01
N ASP A 137 -7.57 -15.60 15.12
CA ASP A 137 -7.33 -15.09 16.46
C ASP A 137 -5.93 -15.51 16.94
N LEU A 138 -5.11 -14.51 17.28
CA LEU A 138 -3.80 -14.68 17.88
C LEU A 138 -3.90 -14.48 19.39
N GLN A 139 -3.43 -15.46 20.15
CA GLN A 139 -3.29 -15.37 21.61
C GLN A 139 -1.82 -15.52 21.98
N VAL A 140 -1.27 -14.53 22.68
CA VAL A 140 0.13 -14.51 23.10
C VAL A 140 0.20 -14.49 24.63
N LYS A 141 0.88 -15.48 25.23
CA LYS A 141 1.15 -15.57 26.67
C LYS A 141 2.63 -15.81 26.90
N GLY A 142 3.39 -14.73 27.09
CA GLY A 142 4.86 -14.80 27.11
C GLY A 142 5.40 -15.25 25.74
N PRO A 143 6.29 -16.26 25.68
CA PRO A 143 6.80 -16.79 24.42
C PRO A 143 5.80 -17.73 23.73
N LEU A 144 4.75 -18.17 24.44
CA LEU A 144 3.76 -19.09 23.90
C LEU A 144 2.73 -18.34 23.05
N VAL A 145 2.50 -18.83 21.84
CA VAL A 145 1.51 -18.30 20.91
C VAL A 145 0.56 -19.41 20.45
N ARG A 146 -0.73 -19.07 20.41
CA ARG A 146 -1.78 -19.88 19.79
C ARG A 146 -2.44 -19.08 18.67
N VAL A 147 -2.61 -19.71 17.52
CA VAL A 147 -3.39 -19.19 16.39
C VAL A 147 -4.57 -20.12 16.14
N ARG A 148 -5.75 -19.54 15.90
CA ARG A 148 -6.97 -20.28 15.54
C ARG A 148 -7.75 -19.51 14.47
N GLY A 149 -8.11 -20.17 13.37
CA GLY A 149 -8.98 -19.62 12.32
C GLY A 149 -8.95 -20.48 11.05
N ASP A 150 -10.06 -20.51 10.29
CA ASP A 150 -10.19 -21.12 8.94
C ASP A 150 -9.25 -22.28 8.58
N GLY A 151 -9.31 -23.39 9.34
CA GLY A 151 -8.53 -24.61 9.10
C GLY A 151 -7.06 -24.54 9.54
N VAL A 152 -6.62 -23.42 10.09
CA VAL A 152 -5.31 -23.22 10.72
C VAL A 152 -5.49 -23.17 12.23
N GLU A 153 -4.97 -24.18 12.92
CA GLU A 153 -4.80 -24.16 14.36
C GLU A 153 -3.37 -24.61 14.69
N PHE A 154 -2.63 -23.74 15.36
CA PHE A 154 -1.32 -24.13 15.89
C PHE A 154 -1.02 -23.47 17.22
N ARG A 155 -0.18 -24.16 17.98
CA ARG A 155 0.38 -23.68 19.23
C ARG A 155 1.91 -23.85 19.16
N ARG A 156 2.64 -22.76 19.30
CA ARG A 156 4.11 -22.73 19.20
C ARG A 156 4.72 -21.80 20.23
N VAL A 157 5.98 -22.07 20.57
CA VAL A 157 6.79 -21.19 21.43
C VAL A 157 7.77 -20.46 20.52
N TYR A 158 7.77 -19.13 20.60
CA TYR A 158 8.69 -18.28 19.86
C TYR A 158 9.52 -17.43 20.82
N GLU A 159 10.70 -17.04 20.37
CA GLU A 159 11.43 -15.95 20.99
C GLU A 159 10.64 -14.64 20.86
N ALA A 160 10.73 -13.77 21.86
CA ALA A 160 10.12 -12.45 21.77
C ALA A 160 10.71 -11.70 20.55
N PRO A 161 9.91 -11.00 19.73
CA PRO A 161 8.45 -10.76 19.81
C PRO A 161 7.61 -11.91 19.23
N ALA A 162 7.06 -12.78 20.08
CA ALA A 162 6.45 -14.04 19.67
C ALA A 162 5.26 -13.87 18.70
N GLY A 163 4.43 -12.83 18.92
CA GLY A 163 3.30 -12.54 18.03
C GLY A 163 3.71 -12.16 16.60
N PHE A 164 4.86 -11.51 16.41
CA PHE A 164 5.36 -11.15 15.08
C PHE A 164 5.78 -12.40 14.30
N TYR A 165 6.54 -13.30 14.92
CA TYR A 165 6.95 -14.55 14.27
C TYR A 165 5.75 -15.43 13.93
N ALA A 166 4.73 -15.47 14.80
CA ALA A 166 3.49 -16.19 14.51
C ALA A 166 2.72 -15.61 13.31
N VAL A 167 2.70 -14.29 13.15
CA VAL A 167 2.13 -13.63 11.95
C VAL A 167 2.92 -14.01 10.70
N CYS A 168 4.25 -14.06 10.76
CA CYS A 168 5.08 -14.49 9.64
C CYS A 168 4.83 -15.96 9.26
N ASP A 169 4.74 -16.86 10.25
CA ASP A 169 4.43 -18.27 10.03
C ASP A 169 3.00 -18.46 9.49
N LEU A 170 2.05 -17.62 9.92
CA LEU A 170 0.69 -17.62 9.38
C LEU A 170 0.66 -17.19 7.92
N ALA A 171 1.40 -16.13 7.56
CA ALA A 171 1.52 -15.66 6.17
C ALA A 171 2.01 -16.77 5.22
N GLU A 172 2.97 -17.58 5.67
CA GLU A 172 3.48 -18.73 4.91
C GLU A 172 2.45 -19.86 4.75
N GLN A 173 1.46 -19.96 5.63
CA GLN A 173 0.41 -20.98 5.61
C GLN A 173 -0.86 -20.53 4.88
N LEU A 174 -1.03 -19.24 4.57
CA LEU A 174 -2.22 -18.77 3.88
C LEU A 174 -2.36 -19.42 2.49
N PRO A 175 -3.58 -19.79 2.07
CA PRO A 175 -3.88 -20.10 0.67
C PRO A 175 -3.57 -18.94 -0.26
N ALA A 176 -3.56 -19.17 -1.57
CA ALA A 176 -3.47 -18.11 -2.57
C ALA A 176 -4.77 -17.31 -2.67
N GLY A 177 -4.67 -16.01 -2.95
CA GLY A 177 -5.82 -15.13 -3.19
C GLY A 177 -6.69 -14.82 -1.98
N VAL A 178 -6.23 -15.03 -0.74
CA VAL A 178 -7.03 -14.77 0.47
C VAL A 178 -6.55 -13.53 1.21
N ILE A 179 -7.46 -12.88 1.92
CA ILE A 179 -7.13 -11.84 2.90
C ILE A 179 -7.29 -12.43 4.31
N ALA A 180 -6.21 -12.46 5.08
CA ALA A 180 -6.22 -12.86 6.47
C ALA A 180 -6.37 -11.66 7.41
N LEU A 181 -7.40 -11.68 8.25
CA LEU A 181 -7.61 -10.70 9.31
C LEU A 181 -7.08 -11.29 10.63
N VAL A 182 -5.97 -10.76 11.13
CA VAL A 182 -5.34 -11.23 12.37
C VAL A 182 -5.67 -10.30 13.53
N ARG A 183 -6.31 -10.87 14.56
CA ARG A 183 -6.72 -10.16 15.78
C ARG A 183 -5.84 -10.55 16.95
N GLY A 184 -5.72 -9.67 17.95
CA GLY A 184 -4.96 -9.94 19.18
C GLY A 184 -3.45 -9.76 19.04
N LEU A 185 -3.00 -8.98 18.06
CA LEU A 185 -1.58 -8.69 17.90
C LEU A 185 -1.13 -7.62 18.90
N MET A 186 -0.11 -7.97 19.69
CA MET A 186 0.50 -7.04 20.65
C MET A 186 1.11 -5.82 19.92
N PRO A 187 1.10 -4.61 20.54
CA PRO A 187 1.58 -3.39 19.90
C PRO A 187 3.00 -3.47 19.32
N LEU A 188 3.92 -4.14 20.02
CA LEU A 188 5.30 -4.31 19.55
C LEU A 188 5.37 -5.19 18.30
N ALA A 189 4.64 -6.31 18.28
CA ALA A 189 4.56 -7.19 17.12
C ALA A 189 3.87 -6.51 15.94
N TRP A 190 2.84 -5.69 16.21
CA TRP A 190 2.20 -4.84 15.21
C TRP A 190 3.20 -3.83 14.61
N ALA A 191 3.97 -3.13 15.46
CA ALA A 191 4.98 -2.17 15.02
C ALA A 191 6.05 -2.84 14.15
N TYR A 192 6.54 -4.02 14.54
CA TYR A 192 7.52 -4.77 13.75
C TYR A 192 6.99 -5.34 12.45
N TRP A 193 5.70 -5.73 12.42
CA TRP A 193 5.08 -6.07 11.14
C TRP A 193 5.13 -4.82 10.25
N HIS A 194 4.64 -3.66 10.70
CA HIS A 194 4.46 -2.45 9.86
C HIS A 194 5.74 -1.67 9.54
N ASN A 195 6.73 -1.77 10.40
CA ASN A 195 8.04 -1.19 10.19
C ASN A 195 9.13 -2.18 10.61
N PRO A 196 9.43 -3.18 9.77
CA PRO A 196 10.39 -4.24 10.13
C PRO A 196 11.80 -3.73 10.43
N GLY A 197 12.17 -2.55 9.90
CA GLY A 197 13.46 -1.92 10.16
C GLY A 197 13.68 -1.60 11.64
N THR A 198 12.62 -1.39 12.41
CA THR A 198 12.70 -1.08 13.85
C THR A 198 13.03 -2.28 14.74
N GLY A 199 12.91 -3.51 14.22
CA GLY A 199 13.17 -4.75 14.98
C GLY A 199 14.56 -5.36 14.77
N GLY A 200 15.46 -4.65 14.08
CA GLY A 200 16.78 -5.15 13.72
C GLY A 200 16.77 -6.15 12.56
N ALA A 201 17.97 -6.63 12.20
CA ALA A 201 18.18 -7.41 10.97
C ALA A 201 17.34 -8.71 10.89
N ARG A 202 17.14 -9.40 12.02
CA ARG A 202 16.39 -10.66 12.06
C ARG A 202 14.89 -10.46 11.82
N VAL A 203 14.29 -9.45 12.45
CA VAL A 203 12.88 -9.08 12.23
C VAL A 203 12.68 -8.64 10.79
N ARG A 204 13.55 -7.75 10.29
CA ARG A 204 13.52 -7.29 8.90
C ARG A 204 13.55 -8.45 7.91
N LYS A 205 14.55 -9.34 8.02
CA LYS A 205 14.68 -10.51 7.14
C LYS A 205 13.45 -11.41 7.18
N ARG A 206 12.89 -11.66 8.38
CA ARG A 206 11.70 -12.51 8.51
C ARG A 206 10.46 -11.86 7.91
N ALA A 207 10.27 -10.55 8.09
CA ALA A 207 9.17 -9.82 7.48
C ALA A 207 9.28 -9.80 5.95
N GLU A 208 10.48 -9.53 5.40
CA GLU A 208 10.74 -9.54 3.96
C GLU A 208 10.39 -10.91 3.34
N GLN A 209 10.77 -12.00 3.99
CA GLN A 209 10.39 -13.35 3.55
C GLN A 209 8.87 -13.56 3.56
N ALA A 210 8.20 -13.22 4.67
CA ALA A 210 6.75 -13.39 4.79
C ALA A 210 5.99 -12.54 3.75
N LEU A 211 6.41 -11.30 3.53
CA LEU A 211 5.84 -10.38 2.54
C LEU A 211 6.06 -10.88 1.11
N LYS A 212 7.24 -11.44 0.81
CA LYS A 212 7.51 -12.08 -0.48
C LYS A 212 6.54 -13.23 -0.74
N VAL A 213 6.31 -14.10 0.25
CA VAL A 213 5.38 -15.23 0.13
C VAL A 213 3.93 -14.76 -0.07
N LEU A 214 3.51 -13.70 0.64
CA LEU A 214 2.19 -13.09 0.44
C LEU A 214 2.02 -12.55 -0.97
N ALA A 215 3.02 -11.84 -1.48
CA ALA A 215 3.03 -11.30 -2.85
C ALA A 215 2.95 -12.42 -3.90
N GLU A 216 3.76 -13.48 -3.77
CA GLU A 216 3.75 -14.64 -4.68
C GLU A 216 2.39 -15.35 -4.69
N LYS A 217 1.72 -15.40 -3.54
CA LYS A 217 0.39 -16.02 -3.39
C LYS A 217 -0.77 -15.09 -3.75
N ASN A 218 -0.49 -13.82 -4.05
CA ASN A 218 -1.50 -12.78 -4.16
C ASN A 218 -2.46 -12.75 -2.94
N SER A 219 -1.90 -12.95 -1.75
CA SER A 219 -2.61 -12.96 -0.48
C SER A 219 -2.19 -11.78 0.37
N ASP A 220 -3.01 -11.39 1.34
CA ASP A 220 -2.71 -10.27 2.21
C ASP A 220 -2.99 -10.60 3.68
N LEU A 221 -2.33 -9.89 4.58
CA LEU A 221 -2.48 -10.07 6.01
C LEU A 221 -2.66 -8.71 6.71
N GLN A 222 -3.87 -8.50 7.20
CA GLN A 222 -4.27 -7.29 7.91
C GLN A 222 -4.25 -7.56 9.41
N VAL A 223 -3.36 -6.86 10.12
CA VAL A 223 -3.20 -7.01 11.56
C VAL A 223 -3.85 -5.86 12.31
N TRP A 224 -4.55 -6.20 13.38
CA TRP A 224 -5.23 -5.23 14.23
C TRP A 224 -4.41 -4.97 15.49
N LYS A 225 -4.18 -3.69 15.80
CA LYS A 225 -3.49 -3.25 17.01
C LYS A 225 -4.47 -3.30 18.19
N GLY A 226 -4.20 -4.16 19.19
CA GLY A 226 -4.94 -4.18 20.45
C GLY A 226 -6.15 -5.11 20.49
N ASP A 227 -6.83 -5.12 21.64
CA ASP A 227 -7.93 -6.02 21.93
C ASP A 227 -9.10 -5.83 20.95
N ARG A 228 -9.51 -6.97 20.38
CA ARG A 228 -10.70 -7.22 19.55
C ARG A 228 -11.48 -5.96 19.15
N PRO A 229 -11.52 -5.57 17.85
CA PRO A 229 -12.68 -4.83 17.39
C PRO A 229 -13.93 -5.64 17.75
N ARG A 230 -14.82 -5.05 18.56
CA ARG A 230 -16.20 -5.53 18.67
C ARG A 230 -16.83 -5.30 17.30
N PHE A 231 -16.66 -6.26 16.40
CA PHE A 231 -17.53 -6.34 15.26
C PHE A 231 -18.92 -6.60 15.83
N GLN A 232 -19.78 -5.57 15.78
CA GLN A 232 -21.20 -5.82 15.85
C GLN A 232 -21.48 -6.83 14.74
N SER A 233 -21.88 -8.02 15.15
CA SER A 233 -22.42 -9.02 14.25
C SER A 233 -23.59 -8.36 13.53
N VAL A 234 -23.41 -8.01 12.25
CA VAL A 234 -24.53 -7.75 11.36
C VAL A 234 -25.08 -9.13 11.01
N THR A 235 -25.86 -9.67 11.93
CA THR A 235 -26.76 -10.80 11.71
C THR A 235 -28.09 -10.37 12.29
N GLY A 236 -29.07 -10.14 11.41
CA GLY A 236 -30.43 -9.71 11.73
C GLY A 236 -30.86 -8.51 10.92
#